data_AF-A0A376CWF9-F1
#
_entry.id   AF-A0A376CWF9-F1
#
_cell.length_a   1.000
_cell.length_b   1.000
_cell.length_c   1.000
_cell.angle_alpha   90.00
_cell.angle_beta   90.00
_cell.angle_gamma   90.00
#
_symmetry.space_group_name_H-M   'P 1'
#
loop_
_entity.id
_entity.type
_entity.pdbx_description
1 polymer ?
#
loop_
_entity_poly.entity_id
_entity_poly.type
_entity_poly.pdbx_seq_one_letter_code
_entity_poly.pdbx_strand_id
1 'polypeptide(L)'
;MDATNSPSMKPRSNSRIALLVVWIVAALVSIPAVLALKFVSGNAGWYAVMLMLGGVVPLGVWMLLGFIPLFILRDYDSNLVWAWAGLAMVFIGFIIGGANLPDFGDTGPAGVPAWWRGNEDAATMTGMLFLGISAVGHVLWLVSCIVYAVKSHRQQPPVL
;
A
#
# COMPACT_ATOMS: atom_id res chain seq x y z
N MET A 1 -29.15 2.13 -43.80
CA MET A 1 -28.37 1.20 -42.96
C MET A 1 -26.99 1.14 -43.54
N ASP A 2 -25.96 1.55 -42.79
CA ASP A 2 -24.71 0.79 -42.73
C ASP A 2 -23.91 1.19 -41.48
N ALA A 3 -23.56 0.16 -40.72
CA ALA A 3 -23.16 0.17 -39.33
C ALA A 3 -21.64 0.22 -39.18
N THR A 4 -21.01 1.36 -39.52
CA THR A 4 -19.54 1.50 -39.52
C THR A 4 -18.98 2.46 -38.46
N ASN A 5 -19.82 3.10 -37.66
CA ASN A 5 -19.38 4.01 -36.58
C ASN A 5 -19.66 3.46 -35.18
N SER A 6 -19.46 2.16 -34.97
CA SER A 6 -19.30 1.66 -33.59
C SER A 6 -17.84 1.90 -33.21
N PRO A 7 -17.52 2.91 -32.37
CA PRO A 7 -16.16 3.02 -31.84
C PRO A 7 -15.83 1.68 -31.22
N SER A 8 -14.74 1.07 -31.68
CA SER A 8 -14.21 -0.19 -31.16
C SER A 8 -14.14 -0.02 -29.64
N MET A 9 -15.12 -0.60 -28.95
CA MET A 9 -15.22 -0.54 -27.50
C MET A 9 -14.19 -1.56 -27.02
N LYS A 10 -12.93 -1.12 -27.00
CA LYS A 10 -11.83 -1.89 -26.41
C LYS A 10 -12.34 -2.31 -25.04
N PRO A 11 -12.35 -3.61 -24.69
CA PRO A 11 -12.87 -4.05 -23.40
C PRO A 11 -12.11 -3.27 -22.34
N ARG A 12 -12.80 -2.31 -21.73
CA ARG A 12 -12.17 -1.31 -20.90
C ARG A 12 -11.84 -2.02 -19.59
N SER A 13 -10.56 -2.36 -19.42
CA SER A 13 -10.07 -3.04 -18.22
C SER A 13 -10.53 -2.24 -17.01
N ASN A 14 -11.33 -2.90 -16.18
CA ASN A 14 -12.03 -2.31 -15.05
C ASN A 14 -10.99 -1.88 -13.99
N SER A 15 -10.46 -0.66 -14.14
CA SER A 15 -9.19 -0.25 -13.51
C SER A 15 -9.29 -0.21 -11.97
N ARG A 16 -10.51 -0.05 -11.44
CA ARG A 16 -10.82 -0.21 -10.01
C ARG A 16 -10.56 -1.63 -9.47
N ILE A 17 -10.88 -2.66 -10.26
CA ILE A 17 -10.64 -4.05 -9.88
C ILE A 17 -9.15 -4.33 -9.93
N ALA A 18 -8.45 -3.80 -10.94
CA ALA A 18 -6.99 -3.91 -11.01
C ALA A 18 -6.32 -3.26 -9.79
N LEU A 19 -6.76 -2.07 -9.37
CA LEU A 19 -6.26 -1.41 -8.15
C LEU A 19 -6.49 -2.25 -6.90
N LEU A 20 -7.71 -2.78 -6.72
CA LEU A 20 -8.04 -3.66 -5.60
C LEU A 20 -7.17 -4.92 -5.59
N VAL A 21 -7.09 -5.61 -6.72
CA VAL A 21 -6.30 -6.86 -6.86
C VAL A 21 -4.83 -6.59 -6.57
N VAL A 22 -4.26 -5.52 -7.13
CA VAL A 22 -2.86 -5.18 -6.88
C VAL A 22 -2.64 -4.80 -5.42
N TRP A 23 -3.56 -4.08 -4.77
CA TRP A 23 -3.45 -3.80 -3.33
C TRP A 23 -3.44 -5.08 -2.50
N ILE A 24 -4.39 -6.00 -2.76
CA ILE A 24 -4.49 -7.27 -2.04
C ILE A 24 -3.22 -8.10 -2.23
N VAL A 25 -2.78 -8.27 -3.49
CA VAL A 25 -1.57 -9.04 -3.81
C VAL A 25 -0.34 -8.39 -3.16
N ALA A 26 -0.18 -7.08 -3.26
CA ALA A 26 0.94 -6.37 -2.67
C ALA A 26 0.94 -6.47 -1.13
N ALA A 27 -0.24 -6.40 -0.48
CA ALA A 27 -0.38 -6.57 0.97
C ALA A 27 -0.03 -7.99 1.42
N LEU A 28 -0.49 -9.01 0.68
CA LEU A 28 -0.19 -10.41 0.98
C LEU A 28 1.30 -10.75 0.80
N VAL A 29 2.00 -10.04 -0.09
CA VAL A 29 3.44 -10.27 -0.35
C VAL A 29 4.32 -9.42 0.56
N SER A 30 3.95 -8.18 0.87
CA SER A 30 4.80 -7.25 1.62
C SER A 30 5.05 -7.72 3.06
N ILE A 31 4.04 -8.30 3.72
CA ILE A 31 4.16 -8.78 5.10
C ILE A 31 5.14 -9.97 5.20
N PRO A 32 5.01 -11.07 4.42
CA PRO A 32 6.01 -12.13 4.37
C PRO A 32 7.40 -11.65 3.95
N ALA A 33 7.49 -10.70 3.01
CA ALA A 33 8.77 -10.16 2.56
C ALA A 33 9.51 -9.43 3.68
N VAL A 34 8.81 -8.55 4.42
CA VAL A 34 9.40 -7.85 5.58
C VAL A 34 9.80 -8.84 6.67
N LEU A 35 8.95 -9.83 6.96
CA LEU A 35 9.28 -10.90 7.90
C LEU A 35 10.54 -11.67 7.49
N ALA A 36 10.63 -12.09 6.23
CA ALA A 36 11.79 -12.81 5.72
C ALA A 36 13.08 -11.98 5.85
N LEU A 37 13.02 -10.70 5.51
CA LEU A 37 14.15 -9.77 5.66
C LEU A 37 14.55 -9.59 7.14
N LYS A 38 13.57 -9.54 8.05
CA LYS A 38 13.82 -9.49 9.50
C LYS A 38 14.41 -10.79 10.04
N PHE A 39 13.95 -11.96 9.58
CA PHE A 39 14.52 -13.25 9.99
C PHE A 39 15.96 -13.42 9.50
N VAL A 40 16.24 -13.05 8.24
CA VAL A 40 17.60 -13.10 7.68
C VAL A 40 18.55 -12.15 8.43
N SER A 41 18.05 -11.01 8.92
CA SER A 41 18.85 -10.06 9.69
C SER A 41 18.96 -10.38 11.19
N GLY A 42 18.29 -11.44 11.67
CA GLY A 42 18.30 -11.82 13.09
C GLY A 42 17.51 -10.90 14.01
N ASN A 43 16.61 -10.07 13.46
CA ASN A 43 15.87 -9.00 14.13
C ASN A 43 14.36 -9.14 13.88
N ALA A 44 13.85 -10.36 14.08
CA ALA A 44 12.45 -10.71 13.85
C ALA A 44 11.65 -10.94 15.13
N GLY A 45 12.30 -10.91 16.31
CA GLY A 45 11.71 -11.36 17.57
C GLY A 45 10.43 -10.60 17.89
N TRP A 46 10.53 -9.27 17.94
CA TRP A 46 9.39 -8.44 18.33
C TRP A 46 8.41 -8.12 17.20
N TYR A 47 8.83 -8.06 15.93
CA TYR A 47 7.91 -7.94 14.79
C TYR A 47 7.02 -9.17 14.63
N ALA A 48 7.57 -10.37 14.85
CA ALA A 48 6.80 -11.61 14.84
C ALA A 48 5.75 -11.61 15.97
N VAL A 49 6.11 -11.12 17.17
CA VAL A 49 5.21 -10.97 18.30
C VAL A 49 4.11 -9.92 18.02
N MET A 50 4.46 -8.77 17.44
CA MET A 50 3.49 -7.74 17.05
C MET A 50 2.52 -8.22 15.99
N LEU A 51 2.97 -8.99 15.00
CA LEU A 51 2.09 -9.63 14.03
C LEU A 51 1.15 -10.66 14.67
N MET A 52 1.63 -11.44 15.64
CA MET A 52 0.82 -12.44 16.34
C MET A 52 -0.18 -11.83 17.34
N LEU A 53 0.18 -10.77 18.06
CA LEU A 53 -0.63 -10.18 19.13
C LEU A 53 -1.46 -8.97 18.69
N GLY A 54 -0.94 -8.18 17.77
CA GLY A 54 -1.50 -6.89 17.37
C GLY A 54 -1.72 -6.74 15.88
N GLY A 55 -1.29 -7.69 15.04
CA GLY A 55 -1.36 -7.59 13.59
C GLY A 55 -2.79 -7.46 13.07
N VAL A 56 -3.76 -8.15 13.68
CA VAL A 56 -5.13 -8.24 13.15
C VAL A 56 -5.81 -6.89 12.95
N VAL A 57 -5.61 -5.92 13.85
CA VAL A 57 -6.30 -4.62 13.79
C VAL A 57 -5.69 -3.69 12.72
N PRO A 58 -4.40 -3.30 12.78
CA PRO A 58 -3.73 -2.54 11.73
C PRO A 58 -3.76 -3.24 10.36
N LEU A 59 -3.66 -4.57 10.30
CA LEU A 59 -3.73 -5.33 9.05
C LEU A 59 -5.17 -5.39 8.53
N GLY A 60 -6.16 -5.48 9.42
CA GLY A 60 -7.58 -5.30 9.07
C GLY A 60 -7.87 -3.92 8.48
N VAL A 61 -7.39 -2.86 9.14
CA VAL A 61 -7.49 -1.48 8.63
C VAL A 61 -6.78 -1.34 7.27
N TRP A 62 -5.58 -1.91 7.14
CA TRP A 62 -4.83 -1.91 5.88
C TRP A 62 -5.56 -2.61 4.74
N MET A 63 -6.21 -3.74 5.03
CA MET A 63 -7.02 -4.45 4.06
C MET A 63 -8.28 -3.66 3.70
N LEU A 64 -8.94 -3.01 4.67
CA LEU A 64 -10.08 -2.13 4.43
C LEU A 64 -9.76 -0.98 3.48
N LEU A 65 -8.56 -0.39 3.59
CA LEU A 65 -8.09 0.66 2.66
C LEU A 65 -7.99 0.17 1.21
N GLY A 66 -7.74 -1.12 1.01
CA GLY A 66 -7.70 -1.74 -0.32
C GLY A 66 -9.05 -1.79 -1.02
N PHE A 67 -10.16 -1.76 -0.28
CA PHE A 67 -11.52 -1.83 -0.84
C PHE A 67 -12.06 -0.48 -1.32
N ILE A 68 -11.39 0.63 -1.00
CA ILE A 68 -11.86 1.99 -1.36
C ILE A 68 -12.10 2.18 -2.87
N PRO A 69 -11.28 1.61 -3.79
CA PRO A 69 -11.56 1.68 -5.22
C PRO A 69 -12.92 1.09 -5.64
N LEU A 70 -13.55 0.22 -4.84
CA LEU A 70 -14.86 -0.34 -5.15
C LEU A 70 -15.99 0.71 -5.13
N PHE A 71 -15.81 1.84 -4.44
CA PHE A 71 -16.79 2.92 -4.43
C PHE A 71 -16.79 3.76 -5.72
N ILE A 72 -15.89 3.46 -6.67
CA ILE A 72 -15.80 4.13 -7.98
C ILE A 72 -16.77 3.42 -8.95
N LEU A 73 -17.85 4.10 -9.35
CA LEU A 73 -18.95 3.48 -10.11
C LEU A 73 -18.75 3.45 -11.63
N ARG A 74 -18.09 4.47 -12.19
CA ARG A 74 -17.77 4.59 -13.63
C ARG A 74 -16.30 4.91 -13.83
N ASP A 75 -15.72 4.32 -14.87
CA ASP A 75 -14.40 4.69 -15.35
C ASP A 75 -14.47 6.10 -15.95
N TYR A 76 -14.09 7.09 -15.15
CA TYR A 76 -13.86 8.46 -15.60
C TYR A 76 -12.54 8.49 -16.38
N ASP A 77 -12.40 9.37 -17.39
CA ASP A 77 -11.14 9.67 -18.09
C ASP A 77 -10.07 10.35 -17.18
N SER A 78 -10.13 10.11 -15.88
CA SER A 78 -9.27 10.73 -14.91
C SER A 78 -8.04 9.88 -14.68
N ASN A 79 -6.91 10.55 -14.60
CA ASN A 79 -5.58 9.95 -14.58
C ASN A 79 -5.33 9.20 -13.26
N LEU A 80 -5.81 7.96 -13.14
CA LEU A 80 -5.62 7.01 -12.01
C LEU A 80 -4.15 6.80 -11.58
N VAL A 81 -3.22 7.36 -12.34
CA VAL A 81 -1.77 7.44 -12.06
C VAL A 81 -1.46 7.82 -10.63
N TRP A 82 -2.19 8.75 -10.01
CA TRP A 82 -1.93 9.15 -8.62
C TRP A 82 -2.31 8.07 -7.60
N ALA A 83 -3.36 7.28 -7.86
CA ALA A 83 -3.67 6.14 -7.02
C ALA A 83 -2.59 5.05 -7.15
N TRP A 84 -2.10 4.79 -8.37
CA TRP A 84 -1.00 3.86 -8.61
C TRP A 84 0.32 4.32 -7.95
N ALA A 85 0.65 5.61 -8.04
CA ALA A 85 1.81 6.19 -7.38
C ALA A 85 1.69 6.09 -5.86
N GLY A 86 0.51 6.38 -5.30
CA GLY A 86 0.22 6.22 -3.88
C GLY A 86 0.43 4.78 -3.43
N LEU A 87 -0.14 3.82 -4.16
CA LEU A 87 0.03 2.38 -3.89
C LEU A 87 1.52 1.99 -3.88
N ALA A 88 2.28 2.39 -4.89
CA ALA A 88 3.71 2.08 -4.96
C ALA A 88 4.47 2.67 -3.75
N MET A 89 4.21 3.93 -3.39
CA MET A 89 4.85 4.58 -2.24
C MET A 89 4.50 3.89 -0.93
N VAL A 90 3.24 3.48 -0.73
CA VAL A 90 2.78 2.74 0.44
C VAL A 90 3.63 1.49 0.66
N PHE A 91 3.71 0.64 -0.37
CA PHE A 91 4.35 -0.67 -0.25
C PHE A 91 5.87 -0.59 -0.25
N ILE A 92 6.48 0.27 -1.06
CA ILE A 92 7.94 0.49 -1.04
C ILE A 92 8.36 1.06 0.31
N GLY A 93 7.65 2.09 0.80
CA GLY A 93 7.93 2.69 2.09
C GLY A 93 7.75 1.70 3.25
N PHE A 94 6.73 0.84 3.18
CA PHE A 94 6.49 -0.20 4.18
C PHE A 94 7.57 -1.28 4.16
N ILE A 95 7.93 -1.81 2.98
CA ILE A 95 8.93 -2.87 2.86
C ILE A 95 10.29 -2.38 3.34
N ILE A 96 10.73 -1.22 2.83
CA ILE A 96 12.06 -0.69 3.16
C ILE A 96 12.08 -0.15 4.58
N GLY A 97 11.08 0.63 5.01
CA GLY A 97 11.00 1.17 6.36
C GLY A 97 10.89 0.06 7.41
N GLY A 98 10.01 -0.91 7.18
CA GLY A 98 9.83 -2.08 8.04
C GLY A 98 11.09 -2.95 8.12
N ALA A 99 11.79 -3.17 7.02
CA ALA A 99 13.03 -3.97 7.03
C ALA A 99 14.21 -3.28 7.74
N ASN A 100 14.27 -1.94 7.73
CA ASN A 100 15.42 -1.20 8.27
C ASN A 100 15.27 -0.74 9.73
N LEU A 101 14.05 -0.75 10.28
CA LEU A 101 13.84 -0.37 11.68
C LEU A 101 14.11 -1.55 12.63
N PRO A 102 14.93 -1.35 13.68
CA PRO A 102 15.08 -2.33 14.75
C PRO A 102 13.74 -2.55 15.46
N ASP A 103 13.44 -3.77 15.86
CA ASP A 103 12.22 -4.01 16.60
C ASP A 103 12.34 -3.45 18.03
N PHE A 104 11.45 -2.53 18.39
CA PHE A 104 11.48 -1.79 19.66
C PHE A 104 11.36 -2.67 20.93
N GLY A 105 11.06 -3.97 20.81
CA GLY A 105 11.04 -4.92 21.92
C GLY A 105 12.39 -5.60 22.22
N ASP A 106 13.35 -5.52 21.30
CA ASP A 106 14.68 -6.16 21.42
C ASP A 106 15.75 -5.18 21.93
N THR A 107 15.38 -4.25 22.83
CA THR A 107 16.30 -3.27 23.45
C THR A 107 17.24 -3.90 24.49
N GLY A 108 17.93 -4.97 24.09
CA GLY A 108 19.19 -5.42 24.65
C GLY A 108 20.27 -5.39 23.57
N PRO A 109 21.54 -5.07 23.89
CA PRO A 109 22.62 -4.89 22.91
C PRO A 109 22.90 -6.11 22.01
N ALA A 110 22.29 -7.27 22.26
CA ALA A 110 22.41 -8.50 21.46
C ALA A 110 21.32 -8.66 20.38
N GLY A 111 20.23 -7.89 20.39
CA GLY A 111 19.07 -8.08 19.51
C GLY A 111 19.12 -7.36 18.16
N VAL A 112 20.22 -6.68 17.85
CA VAL A 112 20.32 -5.79 16.69
C VAL A 112 21.24 -6.36 15.62
N PRO A 113 20.86 -6.29 14.32
CA PRO A 113 21.64 -6.90 13.25
C PRO A 113 23.07 -6.39 13.23
N ALA A 114 24.02 -7.26 12.88
CA ALA A 114 25.45 -6.91 12.90
C ALA A 114 25.80 -5.71 11.99
N TRP A 115 25.03 -5.46 10.92
CA TRP A 115 25.19 -4.31 10.02
C TRP A 115 24.70 -2.98 10.59
N TRP A 116 23.93 -3.02 11.69
CA TRP A 116 23.36 -1.83 12.34
C TRP A 116 24.33 -1.18 13.33
N ARG A 117 25.19 -1.96 13.98
CA ARG A 117 26.17 -1.44 14.95
C ARG A 117 27.17 -0.51 14.25
N GLY A 118 27.27 0.73 14.73
CA GLY A 118 28.08 1.80 14.14
C GLY A 118 27.42 2.53 12.96
N ASN A 119 26.17 2.20 12.62
CA ASN A 119 25.39 2.83 11.56
C ASN A 119 23.93 3.11 11.99
N GLU A 120 23.72 3.21 13.30
CA GLU A 120 22.40 3.26 13.95
C GLU A 120 21.60 4.47 13.49
N ASP A 121 22.24 5.63 13.41
CA ASP A 121 21.62 6.89 12.99
C ASP A 121 21.18 6.85 11.52
N ALA A 122 22.02 6.29 10.64
CA ALA A 122 21.71 6.19 9.22
C ALA A 122 20.57 5.19 8.96
N ALA A 123 20.58 4.05 9.65
CA ALA A 123 19.52 3.05 9.55
C ALA A 123 18.19 3.58 10.10
N THR A 124 18.22 4.27 11.24
CA THR A 124 17.03 4.89 11.84
C THR A 124 16.48 6.00 10.95
N MET A 125 17.34 6.87 10.42
CA MET A 125 16.93 7.94 9.49
C MET A 125 16.33 7.37 8.20
N THR A 126 16.95 6.33 7.65
CA THR A 126 16.43 5.61 6.47
C THR A 126 15.05 5.01 6.78
N GLY A 127 14.92 4.30 7.89
CA GLY A 127 13.66 3.73 8.36
C GLY A 127 12.56 4.77 8.48
N MET A 128 12.83 5.90 9.15
CA MET A 128 11.88 6.99 9.32
C MET A 128 11.50 7.65 7.99
N LEU A 129 12.45 7.84 7.08
CA LEU A 129 12.19 8.43 5.76
C LEU A 129 11.25 7.55 4.93
N PHE A 130 11.47 6.24 4.93
CA PHE A 130 10.62 5.31 4.19
C PHE A 130 9.24 5.10 4.85
N LEU A 131 9.13 5.18 6.18
CA LEU A 131 7.84 5.28 6.85
C LEU A 131 7.09 6.56 6.46
N GLY A 132 7.79 7.69 6.38
CA GLY A 132 7.23 8.95 5.88
C GLY A 132 6.71 8.83 4.45
N ILE A 133 7.49 8.21 3.56
CA ILE A 133 7.08 7.89 2.18
C ILE A 133 5.82 7.02 2.16
N SER A 134 5.77 5.99 3.02
CA SER A 134 4.59 5.12 3.13
C SER A 134 3.36 5.91 3.59
N ALA A 135 3.50 6.79 4.58
CA ALA A 135 2.42 7.64 5.07
C ALA A 135 1.89 8.60 3.97
N VAL A 136 2.80 9.24 3.22
CA VAL A 136 2.44 10.08 2.06
C VAL A 136 1.72 9.25 0.99
N GLY A 137 2.18 8.02 0.75
CA GLY A 137 1.53 7.08 -0.15
C GLY A 137 0.08 6.79 0.25
N HIS A 138 -0.20 6.60 1.55
CA HIS A 138 -1.55 6.37 2.04
C HIS A 138 -2.45 7.58 1.82
N VAL A 139 -1.96 8.78 2.10
CA VAL A 139 -2.70 10.01 1.86
C VAL A 139 -3.02 10.14 0.36
N LEU A 140 -2.03 9.90 -0.50
CA LEU A 140 -2.21 9.98 -1.95
C LEU A 140 -3.21 8.93 -2.46
N TRP A 141 -3.14 7.70 -1.94
CA TRP A 141 -4.12 6.64 -2.22
C TRP A 141 -5.53 7.05 -1.83
N LEU A 142 -5.73 7.47 -0.58
CA LEU A 142 -7.01 7.87 -0.02
C LEU A 142 -7.64 9.03 -0.80
N VAL A 143 -6.89 10.13 -0.96
CA VAL A 143 -7.37 11.32 -1.65
C VAL A 143 -7.73 10.99 -3.08
N SER A 144 -6.88 10.24 -3.79
CA SER A 144 -7.16 9.83 -5.17
C SER A 144 -8.46 9.01 -5.25
N CYS A 145 -8.59 7.96 -4.44
CA CYS A 145 -9.77 7.10 -4.49
C CYS A 145 -11.06 7.84 -4.09
N ILE A 146 -11.02 8.72 -3.08
CA ILE A 146 -12.17 9.53 -2.65
C ILE A 146 -12.57 10.51 -3.75
N VAL A 147 -11.61 11.27 -4.31
CA VAL A 147 -11.89 12.24 -5.38
C VAL A 147 -12.48 11.53 -6.60
N TYR A 148 -11.97 10.34 -6.94
CA TYR A 148 -12.51 9.56 -8.05
C TYR A 148 -13.90 8.99 -7.75
N ALA A 149 -14.14 8.48 -6.55
CA ALA A 149 -15.47 8.05 -6.14
C ALA A 149 -16.46 9.22 -6.29
N VAL A 150 -16.19 10.37 -5.67
CA VAL A 150 -17.06 11.56 -5.74
C VAL A 150 -17.33 12.01 -7.18
N LYS A 151 -16.30 12.08 -8.02
CA LYS A 151 -16.47 12.46 -9.44
C LYS A 151 -17.30 11.43 -10.20
N SER A 152 -17.11 10.14 -9.94
CA SER A 152 -17.87 9.07 -10.60
C SER A 152 -19.37 9.13 -10.30
N HIS A 153 -19.75 9.55 -9.09
CA HIS A 153 -21.15 9.74 -8.69
C HIS A 153 -21.78 10.98 -9.31
N ARG A 154 -21.06 12.11 -9.39
CA ARG A 154 -21.58 13.37 -9.95
C ARG A 154 -21.88 13.31 -11.46
N GLN A 155 -21.30 12.35 -12.17
CA GLN A 155 -21.54 12.14 -13.60
C GLN A 155 -22.65 11.11 -13.88
N GLN A 156 -23.39 10.67 -12.86
CA GLN A 156 -24.60 9.90 -13.08
C GLN A 156 -25.65 10.81 -13.75
N PRO A 157 -26.17 10.45 -14.94
CA PRO A 157 -27.38 11.10 -15.44
C PRO A 157 -28.50 10.89 -14.41
N PRO A 158 -29.42 11.86 -14.21
CA PRO A 158 -30.55 11.67 -13.32
C PRO A 158 -31.28 10.39 -13.73
N VAL A 159 -31.56 9.54 -12.74
CA VAL A 159 -32.34 8.32 -12.94
C VAL A 159 -33.73 8.77 -13.39
N LEU A 160 -34.04 8.57 -14.67
CA LEU A 160 -35.38 8.78 -15.26
C LEU A 160 -36.27 7.59 -14.92
#